data_AF-A0A6J6LJ44-F1
#
_entry.id   AF-A0A6J6LJ44-F1
#
_cell.length_a   1.000
_cell.length_b   1.000
_cell.length_c   1.000
_cell.angle_alpha   90.00
_cell.angle_beta   90.00
_cell.angle_gamma   90.00
#
_symmetry.space_group_name_H-M   'P 1'
#
loop_
_entity.id
_entity.type
_entity.pdbx_description
1 polymer ?
#
loop_
_entity_poly.entity_id
_entity_poly.type
_entity_poly.pdbx_seq_one_letter_code
_entity_poly.pdbx_strand_id
1 'polypeptide(L)'
;MKTRSAFLVVVISLLLGNTNPVFAEDPTPSPTAPTAISRADQVTFIQGKYNPIFDAEYARIMAVKKKHPVDSYILLNIDIILKDYNEVRRVIDASMLSATSDLDAMDSYADEETGEFQVTITNLEQLANSRTTITCVKAKKSKKVSGAKPKCPTGYKKK
;
A
#
# COMPACT_ATOMS: atom_id res chain seq x y z
N MET A 1 -43.88 -20.68 -38.95
CA MET A 1 -44.22 -22.12 -38.92
C MET A 1 -43.07 -22.82 -38.20
N LYS A 2 -43.23 -23.31 -36.96
CA LYS A 2 -43.47 -24.74 -36.61
C LYS A 2 -42.70 -25.65 -37.56
N THR A 3 -41.70 -26.41 -37.10
CA THR A 3 -41.93 -27.63 -36.30
C THR A 3 -40.78 -28.00 -35.36
N ARG A 4 -41.18 -28.64 -34.26
CA ARG A 4 -40.39 -29.38 -33.27
C ARG A 4 -39.88 -30.70 -33.88
N SER A 5 -38.76 -31.22 -33.38
CA SER A 5 -38.73 -32.52 -32.68
C SER A 5 -37.30 -33.00 -32.40
N ALA A 6 -37.16 -33.58 -31.21
CA ALA A 6 -35.95 -34.14 -30.62
C ALA A 6 -35.53 -35.47 -31.27
N PHE A 7 -34.24 -35.76 -31.22
CA PHE A 7 -33.72 -37.13 -31.28
C PHE A 7 -32.69 -37.32 -30.17
N LEU A 8 -33.00 -38.29 -29.30
CA LEU A 8 -32.11 -38.88 -28.30
C LEU A 8 -30.82 -39.38 -28.96
N VAL A 9 -29.67 -39.05 -28.37
CA VAL A 9 -28.43 -39.81 -28.58
C VAL A 9 -28.06 -40.47 -27.27
N VAL A 10 -28.15 -41.79 -27.29
CA VAL A 10 -27.66 -42.72 -26.27
C VAL A 10 -26.13 -42.65 -26.26
N VAL A 11 -25.52 -42.22 -25.15
CA VAL A 11 -24.07 -42.31 -24.96
C VAL A 11 -23.78 -43.59 -24.19
N ILE A 12 -23.24 -44.57 -24.92
CA ILE A 12 -22.73 -45.84 -24.40
C ILE A 12 -21.44 -45.56 -23.63
N SER A 13 -21.41 -46.00 -22.36
CA SER A 13 -20.22 -45.99 -21.52
C SER A 13 -19.15 -46.93 -22.06
N LEU A 14 -17.89 -46.47 -22.15
CA LEU A 14 -16.72 -47.32 -22.20
C LEU A 14 -15.81 -46.97 -21.01
N LEU A 15 -15.89 -47.77 -19.96
CA LEU A 15 -14.87 -47.86 -18.92
C LEU A 15 -13.71 -48.71 -19.46
N LEU A 16 -12.54 -48.10 -19.63
CA LEU A 16 -11.28 -48.84 -19.71
C LEU A 16 -10.54 -48.60 -18.39
N GLY A 17 -10.49 -49.68 -17.60
CA GLY A 17 -9.79 -49.73 -16.33
C GLY A 17 -8.28 -49.71 -16.55
N ASN A 18 -7.61 -48.78 -15.87
CA ASN A 18 -6.17 -48.83 -15.64
C ASN A 18 -5.96 -49.36 -14.22
N THR A 19 -5.48 -50.59 -14.09
CA THR A 19 -5.09 -51.18 -12.80
C THR A 19 -3.68 -50.72 -12.46
N ASN A 20 -3.58 -49.59 -11.76
CA ASN A 20 -2.37 -49.29 -10.99
C ASN A 20 -2.47 -50.01 -9.64
N PRO A 21 -1.36 -50.55 -9.09
CA PRO A 21 -1.36 -51.12 -7.76
C PRO A 21 -1.73 -50.03 -6.74
N VAL A 22 -2.84 -50.25 -6.04
CA VAL A 22 -3.24 -49.50 -4.86
C VAL A 22 -2.23 -49.79 -3.77
N PHE A 23 -1.36 -48.84 -3.48
CA PHE A 23 -0.70 -48.79 -2.19
C PHE A 23 -1.80 -48.49 -1.17
N ALA A 24 -2.05 -49.44 -0.26
CA ALA A 24 -2.84 -49.17 0.92
C ALA A 24 -2.04 -48.15 1.76
N GLU A 25 -2.40 -46.89 1.67
CA GLU A 25 -1.98 -45.89 2.65
C GLU A 25 -2.64 -46.24 3.97
N ASP A 26 -1.81 -46.53 4.99
CA ASP A 26 -2.24 -46.54 6.39
C ASP A 26 -3.05 -45.26 6.65
N PRO A 27 -4.13 -45.32 7.45
CA PRO A 27 -4.85 -44.12 7.87
C PRO A 27 -4.01 -43.40 8.93
N THR A 28 -2.87 -42.85 8.53
CA THR A 28 -2.25 -41.76 9.28
C THR A 28 -3.23 -40.60 9.26
N PRO A 29 -3.61 -40.03 10.42
CA PRO A 29 -4.44 -38.85 10.44
C PRO A 29 -3.73 -37.77 9.62
N SER A 30 -4.36 -37.40 8.49
CA SER A 30 -3.95 -36.27 7.69
C SER A 30 -3.77 -35.07 8.63
N PRO A 31 -2.66 -34.31 8.54
CA PRO A 31 -2.48 -33.14 9.38
C PRO A 31 -3.69 -32.24 9.16
N THR A 32 -4.47 -32.05 10.22
CA THR A 32 -5.69 -31.25 10.24
C THR A 32 -5.40 -29.96 9.48
N ALA A 33 -6.13 -29.71 8.39
CA ALA A 33 -6.06 -28.43 7.70
C ALA A 33 -6.16 -27.31 8.76
N PRO A 34 -5.29 -26.28 8.73
CA PRO A 34 -5.33 -25.23 9.71
C PRO A 34 -6.76 -24.68 9.79
N THR A 35 -7.32 -24.68 11.00
CA THR A 35 -8.67 -24.17 11.25
C THR A 35 -8.76 -22.78 10.66
N ALA A 36 -9.61 -22.61 9.63
CA ALA A 36 -9.80 -21.31 9.00
C ALA A 36 -10.20 -20.29 10.07
N ILE A 37 -9.33 -19.29 10.30
CA ILE A 37 -9.60 -18.21 11.24
C ILE A 37 -10.77 -17.37 10.75
N SER A 38 -11.56 -16.82 11.67
CA SER A 38 -12.73 -16.02 11.28
C SER A 38 -12.28 -14.76 10.52
N ARG A 39 -13.14 -14.24 9.63
CA ARG A 39 -12.88 -12.97 8.95
C ARG A 39 -12.56 -11.84 9.94
N ALA A 40 -13.28 -11.80 11.07
CA ALA A 40 -13.06 -10.78 12.10
C ALA A 40 -11.66 -10.89 12.71
N ASP A 41 -11.16 -12.11 12.92
CA ASP A 41 -9.80 -12.34 13.41
C ASP A 41 -8.76 -11.98 12.35
N GLN A 42 -9.01 -12.27 11.07
CA GLN A 42 -8.15 -11.85 9.96
C GLN A 42 -8.04 -10.32 9.87
N VAL A 43 -9.17 -9.61 9.91
CA VAL A 43 -9.18 -8.13 9.92
C VAL A 43 -8.38 -7.60 11.10
N THR A 44 -8.60 -8.15 12.30
CA THR A 44 -7.87 -7.75 13.51
C THR A 44 -6.37 -7.98 13.36
N PHE A 45 -5.97 -9.11 12.78
CA PHE A 45 -4.57 -9.42 12.50
C PHE A 45 -3.95 -8.42 11.53
N ILE A 46 -4.56 -8.18 10.37
CA ILE A 46 -4.03 -7.28 9.34
C ILE A 46 -3.94 -5.85 9.88
N GLN A 47 -4.99 -5.38 10.57
CA GLN A 47 -4.98 -4.06 11.19
C GLN A 47 -3.89 -3.93 12.27
N GLY A 48 -3.74 -4.95 13.12
CA GLY A 48 -2.70 -4.97 14.15
C GLY A 48 -1.29 -4.97 13.59
N LYS A 49 -1.08 -5.60 12.43
CA LYS A 49 0.20 -5.65 11.73
C LYS A 49 0.55 -4.31 11.08
N TYR A 50 -0.36 -3.73 10.30
CA TYR A 50 -0.02 -2.61 9.41
C TYR A 50 -0.38 -1.22 9.93
N ASN A 51 -1.41 -1.06 10.78
CA ASN A 51 -1.77 0.27 11.28
C ASN A 51 -0.58 0.97 12.00
N PRO A 52 0.19 0.29 12.87
CA PRO A 52 1.34 0.94 13.50
C PRO A 52 2.42 1.38 12.50
N ILE A 53 2.60 0.64 11.39
CA ILE A 53 3.58 0.97 10.35
C ILE A 53 3.12 2.22 9.61
N PHE A 54 1.89 2.21 9.11
CA PHE A 54 1.28 3.36 8.45
C PHE A 54 1.28 4.60 9.35
N ASP A 55 0.97 4.47 10.64
CA ASP A 55 0.98 5.58 11.60
C ASP A 55 2.39 6.17 11.78
N ALA A 56 3.40 5.31 11.86
CA ALA A 56 4.80 5.73 11.93
C ALA A 56 5.26 6.45 10.65
N GLU A 57 4.86 5.96 9.49
CA GLU A 57 5.13 6.57 8.19
C GLU A 57 4.49 7.96 8.06
N TYR A 58 3.22 8.08 8.42
CA TYR A 58 2.54 9.37 8.45
C TYR A 58 3.25 10.35 9.39
N ALA A 59 3.66 9.90 10.57
CA ALA A 59 4.41 10.71 11.52
C ALA A 59 5.75 11.20 10.94
N ARG A 60 6.47 10.35 10.19
CA ARG A 60 7.70 10.74 9.47
C ARG A 60 7.43 11.82 8.42
N ILE A 61 6.40 11.65 7.58
CA ILE A 61 6.01 12.65 6.58
C ILE A 61 5.71 14.01 7.26
N MET A 62 4.94 13.98 8.35
CA MET A 62 4.59 15.20 9.09
C MET A 62 5.78 15.83 9.81
N ALA A 63 6.77 15.04 10.25
CA ALA A 63 8.02 15.55 10.77
C ALA A 63 8.83 16.32 9.71
N VAL A 64 8.86 15.83 8.46
CA VAL A 64 9.46 16.57 7.34
C VAL A 64 8.70 17.88 7.09
N LYS A 65 7.37 17.84 7.04
CA LYS A 65 6.53 19.05 6.87
C LYS A 65 6.83 20.11 7.92
N LYS A 66 6.92 19.70 9.19
CA LYS A 66 7.23 20.58 10.33
C LYS A 66 8.63 21.22 10.21
N LYS A 67 9.64 20.47 9.74
CA LYS A 67 11.00 20.97 9.56
C LYS A 67 11.15 21.91 8.36
N HIS A 68 10.31 21.75 7.33
CA HIS A 68 10.38 22.51 6.08
C HIS A 68 9.10 23.30 5.76
N PRO A 69 8.60 24.17 6.65
CA PRO A 69 7.27 24.77 6.55
C PRO A 69 7.10 25.81 5.43
N VAL A 70 8.20 26.19 4.76
CA VAL A 70 8.20 27.23 3.70
C VAL A 70 8.89 26.78 2.42
N ASP A 71 9.39 25.54 2.36
CA ASP A 71 10.02 25.01 1.16
C ASP A 71 8.94 24.42 0.25
N SER A 72 8.41 25.24 -0.66
CA SER A 72 7.33 24.85 -1.58
C SER A 72 7.60 23.56 -2.36
N TYR A 73 8.86 23.24 -2.68
CA TYR A 73 9.20 22.00 -3.36
C TYR A 73 9.02 20.78 -2.46
N ILE A 74 9.45 20.87 -1.20
CA ILE A 74 9.22 19.80 -0.21
C ILE A 74 7.74 19.66 0.09
N LEU A 75 7.02 20.77 0.28
CA LEU A 75 5.58 20.74 0.53
C LEU A 75 4.79 20.09 -0.61
N LEU A 76 5.15 20.38 -1.87
CA LEU A 76 4.54 19.72 -3.03
C LEU A 76 4.76 18.20 -3.02
N ASN A 77 5.98 17.74 -2.75
CA ASN A 77 6.27 16.31 -2.70
C ASN A 77 5.51 15.63 -1.55
N ILE A 78 5.41 16.31 -0.39
CA ILE A 78 4.60 15.83 0.73
C ILE A 78 3.13 15.69 0.34
N ASP A 79 2.56 16.69 -0.34
CA ASP A 79 1.14 16.63 -0.74
C ASP A 79 0.87 15.51 -1.74
N ILE A 80 1.81 15.23 -2.66
CA ILE A 80 1.73 14.08 -3.58
C ILE A 80 1.75 12.76 -2.81
N ILE A 81 2.73 12.58 -1.92
CA ILE A 81 2.85 11.36 -1.11
C ILE A 81 1.62 11.15 -0.22
N LEU A 82 1.13 12.20 0.43
CA LEU A 82 -0.05 12.11 1.29
C LEU A 82 -1.32 11.78 0.50
N LYS A 83 -1.45 12.25 -0.74
CA LYS A 83 -2.59 11.90 -1.59
C LYS A 83 -2.62 10.39 -1.86
N ASP A 84 -1.48 9.84 -2.24
CA ASP A 84 -1.32 8.41 -2.53
C ASP A 84 -1.53 7.56 -1.27
N TYR A 85 -0.83 7.90 -0.19
CA TYR A 85 -1.00 7.29 1.13
C TYR A 85 -2.46 7.24 1.57
N ASN A 86 -3.19 8.35 1.46
CA ASN A 86 -4.59 8.39 1.87
C ASN A 86 -5.50 7.51 0.99
N GLU A 87 -5.19 7.38 -0.30
CA GLU A 87 -5.93 6.50 -1.20
C GLU A 87 -5.68 5.03 -0.87
N VAL A 88 -4.42 4.65 -0.61
CA VAL A 88 -4.07 3.29 -0.16
C VAL A 88 -4.77 2.95 1.14
N ARG A 89 -4.72 3.84 2.13
CA ARG A 89 -5.45 3.66 3.40
C ARG A 89 -6.94 3.47 3.17
N ARG A 90 -7.54 4.28 2.29
CA ARG A 90 -8.95 4.17 1.93
C ARG A 90 -9.29 2.80 1.32
N VAL A 91 -8.45 2.28 0.41
CA VAL A 91 -8.66 0.98 -0.24
C VAL A 91 -8.56 -0.17 0.77
N ILE A 92 -7.55 -0.16 1.63
CA ILE A 92 -7.36 -1.16 2.68
C ILE A 92 -8.55 -1.14 3.64
N ASP A 93 -8.89 0.03 4.18
CA ASP A 93 -9.98 0.18 5.15
C ASP A 93 -11.33 -0.24 4.54
N ALA A 94 -11.61 0.13 3.29
CA ALA A 94 -12.82 -0.28 2.58
C ALA A 94 -12.88 -1.81 2.38
N SER A 95 -11.75 -2.45 2.15
CA SER A 95 -11.66 -3.90 1.99
C SER A 95 -11.93 -4.62 3.31
N MET A 96 -11.40 -4.11 4.43
CA MET A 96 -11.70 -4.65 5.76
C MET A 96 -13.19 -4.59 6.11
N LEU A 97 -13.91 -3.58 5.62
CA LEU A 97 -15.35 -3.41 5.82
C LEU A 97 -16.22 -4.25 4.86
N SER A 98 -15.68 -4.68 3.73
CA SER A 98 -16.40 -5.54 2.79
C SER A 98 -16.64 -6.92 3.41
N ALA A 99 -17.76 -7.56 3.10
CA ALA A 99 -17.99 -8.95 3.51
C ALA A 99 -17.31 -9.96 2.56
N THR A 100 -16.92 -9.52 1.37
CA THR A 100 -16.52 -10.39 0.26
C THR A 100 -15.12 -10.11 -0.27
N SER A 101 -14.39 -9.13 0.29
CA SER A 101 -13.03 -8.89 -0.16
C SER A 101 -12.13 -10.07 0.22
N ASP A 102 -11.19 -10.35 -0.66
CA ASP A 102 -10.08 -11.26 -0.37
C ASP A 102 -9.12 -10.57 0.61
N LEU A 103 -9.03 -11.11 1.84
CA LEU A 103 -8.18 -10.54 2.89
C LEU A 103 -6.73 -11.01 2.79
N ASP A 104 -6.47 -12.16 2.16
CA ASP A 104 -5.10 -12.64 1.94
C ASP A 104 -4.42 -11.79 0.87
N ALA A 105 -5.17 -11.46 -0.20
CA ALA A 105 -4.73 -10.49 -1.18
C ALA A 105 -4.52 -9.10 -0.56
N MET A 106 -5.34 -8.72 0.42
CA MET A 106 -5.24 -7.42 1.10
C MET A 106 -4.08 -7.36 2.10
N ASP A 107 -3.74 -8.46 2.78
CA ASP A 107 -2.51 -8.57 3.59
C ASP A 107 -1.28 -8.38 2.69
N SER A 108 -1.24 -9.08 1.55
CA SER A 108 -0.15 -8.95 0.56
C SER A 108 -0.04 -7.52 0.01
N TYR A 109 -1.18 -6.91 -0.32
CA TYR A 109 -1.23 -5.52 -0.79
C TYR A 109 -0.72 -4.53 0.27
N ALA A 110 -1.14 -4.67 1.53
CA ALA A 110 -0.67 -3.81 2.61
C ALA A 110 0.84 -3.99 2.88
N ASP A 111 1.37 -5.21 2.72
CA ASP A 111 2.81 -5.50 2.80
C ASP A 111 3.61 -4.73 1.75
N GLU A 112 3.17 -4.81 0.50
CA GLU A 112 3.80 -4.13 -0.63
C GLU A 112 3.78 -2.61 -0.44
N GLU A 113 2.61 -2.05 -0.15
CA GLU A 113 2.41 -0.61 -0.03
C GLU A 113 3.22 -0.01 1.13
N THR A 114 3.27 -0.67 2.30
CA THR A 114 4.11 -0.19 3.41
C THR A 114 5.60 -0.29 3.08
N GLY A 115 6.03 -1.28 2.30
CA GLY A 115 7.39 -1.35 1.77
C GLY A 115 7.72 -0.17 0.84
N GLU A 116 6.82 0.16 -0.08
CA GLU A 116 6.99 1.24 -1.05
C GLU A 116 6.97 2.63 -0.38
N PHE A 117 6.05 2.86 0.57
CA PHE A 117 6.02 4.10 1.33
C PHE A 117 7.28 4.28 2.16
N GLN A 118 7.79 3.23 2.80
CA GLN A 118 9.04 3.32 3.55
C GLN A 118 10.20 3.84 2.68
N VAL A 119 10.34 3.34 1.45
CA VAL A 119 11.37 3.81 0.50
C VAL A 119 11.11 5.25 0.08
N THR A 120 9.87 5.57 -0.30
CA THR A 120 9.47 6.91 -0.76
C THR A 120 9.70 7.98 0.32
N ILE A 121 9.33 7.68 1.57
CA ILE A 121 9.52 8.58 2.71
C ILE A 121 11.01 8.76 3.01
N THR A 122 11.82 7.70 2.89
CA THR A 122 13.28 7.80 3.07
C THR A 122 13.91 8.72 2.02
N ASN A 123 13.46 8.63 0.76
CA ASN A 123 13.90 9.53 -0.30
C ASN A 123 13.47 10.98 -0.06
N LEU A 124 12.23 11.19 0.41
CA LEU A 124 11.74 12.51 0.82
C LEU A 124 12.60 13.11 1.95
N GLU A 125 12.93 12.33 2.97
CA GLU A 125 13.76 12.76 4.10
C GLU A 125 15.16 13.17 3.63
N GLN A 126 15.80 12.36 2.79
CA GLN A 126 17.12 12.68 2.20
C GLN A 126 17.06 13.96 1.39
N LEU A 127 16.05 14.10 0.52
CA LEU A 127 15.82 15.29 -0.26
C LEU A 127 15.63 16.52 0.64
N ALA A 128 14.79 16.43 1.66
CA ALA A 128 14.52 17.53 2.59
C ALA A 128 15.79 17.95 3.35
N ASN A 129 16.55 16.98 3.86
CA ASN A 129 17.81 17.23 4.58
C ASN A 129 18.88 17.88 3.70
N SER A 130 18.84 17.67 2.38
CA SER A 130 19.75 18.34 1.43
C SER A 130 19.42 19.82 1.18
N ARG A 131 18.26 20.31 1.66
CA ARG A 131 17.76 21.65 1.37
C ARG A 131 17.91 22.57 2.56
N THR A 132 18.37 23.78 2.27
CA THR A 132 18.59 24.83 3.27
C THR A 132 17.66 26.00 2.99
N THR A 133 17.25 26.69 4.05
CA THR A 133 16.45 27.92 3.95
C THR A 133 17.29 29.10 4.41
N ILE A 134 17.47 30.09 3.55
CA ILE A 134 18.14 31.34 3.87
C ILE A 134 17.12 32.46 4.04
N THR A 135 17.48 33.46 4.84
CA THR A 135 16.73 34.72 4.91
C THR A 135 17.42 35.76 4.06
N CYS A 136 16.67 36.36 3.13
CA CYS A 136 17.12 37.41 2.23
C CYS A 136 16.45 38.73 2.60
N VAL A 137 17.21 39.81 2.69
CA VAL A 137 16.73 41.13 3.13
C VAL A 137 16.99 42.21 2.07
N LYS A 138 16.01 43.11 1.90
CA LYS A 138 16.11 44.32 1.08
C LYS A 138 15.41 45.47 1.83
N ALA A 139 16.18 46.40 2.38
CA ALA A 139 15.68 47.43 3.29
C ALA A 139 14.82 46.80 4.40
N LYS A 140 13.55 47.16 4.53
CA LYS A 140 12.61 46.63 5.53
C LYS A 140 11.91 45.32 5.12
N LYS A 141 12.12 44.82 3.89
CA LYS A 141 11.48 43.60 3.39
C LYS A 141 12.38 42.38 3.62
N SER A 142 11.79 41.28 4.09
CA SER A 142 12.47 39.98 4.23
C SER A 142 11.76 38.91 3.41
N LYS A 143 12.54 37.93 2.91
CA LYS A 143 12.04 36.75 2.21
C LYS A 143 12.81 35.53 2.68
N LYS A 144 12.11 34.43 2.96
CA LYS A 144 12.75 33.12 3.12
C LYS A 144 12.85 32.45 1.76
N VAL A 145 14.02 31.91 1.44
CA VAL A 145 14.28 31.21 0.17
C VAL A 145 14.89 29.86 0.49
N SER A 146 14.30 28.80 -0.03
CA SER A 146 14.71 27.43 0.21
C SER A 146 15.23 26.77 -1.07
N GLY A 147 16.20 25.87 -0.94
CA GLY A 147 16.81 25.16 -2.06
C GLY A 147 18.02 24.33 -1.65
N ALA A 148 18.56 23.53 -2.56
CA ALA A 148 19.82 22.82 -2.32
C ALA A 148 21.00 23.80 -2.17
N LYS A 149 21.03 24.85 -3.00
CA LYS A 149 22.01 25.95 -2.94
C LYS A 149 21.25 27.28 -3.12
N PRO A 150 20.46 27.71 -2.13
CA PRO A 150 19.56 28.84 -2.29
C PRO A 150 20.35 30.14 -2.48
N LYS A 151 19.88 30.99 -3.39
CA LYS A 151 20.45 32.33 -3.65
C LYS A 151 19.39 33.39 -3.43
N CYS A 152 19.82 34.56 -2.94
CA CYS A 152 18.90 35.67 -2.79
C CYS A 152 18.48 36.23 -4.16
N PRO A 153 17.20 36.60 -4.34
CA PRO A 153 16.74 37.28 -5.55
C PRO A 153 17.43 38.62 -5.75
N THR A 154 17.40 39.13 -6.98
CA THR A 154 18.03 40.40 -7.35
C THR A 154 17.64 41.54 -6.41
N GLY A 155 18.66 42.21 -5.86
CA GLY A 155 18.50 43.33 -4.93
C GLY A 155 18.25 42.94 -3.47
N TYR A 156 18.25 41.66 -3.12
CA TYR A 156 18.27 41.17 -1.73
C TYR A 156 19.66 40.66 -1.36
N LYS A 157 20.07 40.85 -0.10
CA LYS A 157 21.29 40.30 0.47
C LYS A 157 20.95 39.19 1.46
N LYS A 158 21.82 38.18 1.59
CA LYS A 158 21.68 37.15 2.63
C LYS A 158 21.86 37.82 3.99
N LYS A 159 20.91 37.57 4.91
CA LYS A 159 21.00 37.97 6.30
C LYS A 159 21.94 37.03 7.06
#